data_AF-A0A942V1I9-F1
#
_entry.id   AF-A0A942V1I9-F1
#
_cell.length_a   1.000
_cell.length_b   1.000
_cell.length_c   1.000
_cell.angle_alpha   90.00
_cell.angle_beta   90.00
_cell.angle_gamma   90.00
#
_symmetry.space_group_name_H-M   'P 1'
#
loop_
_entity.id
_entity.type
_entity.pdbx_description
1 polymer ?
#
loop_
_entity_poly.entity_id
_entity_poly.type
_entity_poly.pdbx_seq_one_letter_code
_entity_poly.pdbx_strand_id
1 'polypeptide(L)'
;MILQDFSDFLKQNEEKPSVSLLYIWLKLKIESPAKTNVERILQKEIYIAKNKAGNFLFIGKSPSGRKLMESLYNFALSFEQQKMARWIHNQKANDFKNC
;
A
#
# COMPACT_ATOMS: atom_id res chain seq x y z
N MET A 1 4.88 5.64 12.91
CA MET A 1 5.00 6.52 11.73
C MET A 1 4.23 5.87 10.58
N ILE A 2 3.52 6.61 9.72
CA ILE A 2 2.60 6.01 8.71
C ILE A 2 3.34 5.06 7.75
N LEU A 3 4.48 5.47 7.21
CA LEU A 3 5.26 4.62 6.29
C LEU A 3 5.80 3.36 6.97
N GLN A 4 6.15 3.43 8.25
CA GLN A 4 6.59 2.26 9.01
C GLN A 4 5.43 1.25 9.16
N ASP A 5 4.25 1.72 9.58
CA ASP A 5 3.05 0.87 9.73
C ASP A 5 2.67 0.20 8.41
N PHE A 6 2.80 0.92 7.29
CA PHE A 6 2.56 0.36 5.97
C PHE A 6 3.67 -0.60 5.52
N SER A 7 4.95 -0.28 5.76
CA SER A 7 6.09 -1.15 5.45
C SER A 7 5.99 -2.49 6.17
N ASP A 8 5.60 -2.48 7.43
CA ASP A 8 5.44 -3.70 8.22
C ASP A 8 4.28 -4.56 7.69
N PHE A 9 3.20 -3.93 7.22
CA PHE A 9 2.13 -4.63 6.53
C PHE A 9 2.58 -5.27 5.21
N LEU A 10 3.38 -4.58 4.40
CA LEU A 10 3.91 -5.12 3.13
C LEU A 10 4.79 -6.34 3.37
N LYS A 11 5.71 -6.29 4.34
CA LYS A 11 6.60 -7.40 4.69
C LYS A 11 5.88 -8.66 5.15
N GLN A 12 4.73 -8.51 5.81
CA GLN A 12 3.90 -9.65 6.24
C GLN A 12 3.11 -10.29 5.10
N ASN A 13 3.05 -9.66 3.93
CA ASN A 13 2.20 -10.05 2.81
C ASN A 13 2.94 -10.05 1.47
N GLU A 14 4.27 -10.25 1.46
CA GLU A 14 5.12 -10.05 0.27
C GLU A 14 4.67 -10.86 -0.97
N GLU A 15 3.89 -11.93 -0.81
CA GLU A 15 3.33 -12.73 -1.92
C GLU A 15 2.40 -11.95 -2.86
N LYS A 16 1.82 -10.84 -2.41
CA LYS A 16 0.86 -10.04 -3.21
C LYS A 16 1.52 -8.78 -3.79
N PRO A 17 1.02 -8.25 -4.92
CA PRO A 17 1.50 -6.97 -5.44
C PRO A 17 1.31 -5.83 -4.43
N SER A 18 2.35 -5.04 -4.24
CA SER A 18 2.42 -3.98 -3.22
C SER A 18 1.33 -2.91 -3.39
N VAL A 19 0.95 -2.58 -4.63
CA VAL A 19 -0.15 -1.64 -4.92
C VAL A 19 -1.51 -2.23 -4.54
N SER A 20 -1.72 -3.54 -4.77
CA SER A 20 -2.93 -4.22 -4.29
C SER A 20 -2.97 -4.25 -2.76
N LEU A 21 -1.82 -4.41 -2.10
CA LEU A 21 -1.73 -4.36 -0.65
C LEU A 21 -1.99 -2.96 -0.08
N LEU A 22 -1.53 -1.89 -0.74
CA LEU A 22 -1.87 -0.51 -0.38
C LEU A 22 -3.38 -0.32 -0.29
N TYR A 23 -4.07 -0.80 -1.32
CA TYR A 23 -5.53 -0.78 -1.38
C TYR A 23 -6.17 -1.53 -0.19
N ILE A 24 -5.70 -2.74 0.13
CA ILE A 24 -6.25 -3.57 1.20
C ILE A 24 -6.02 -2.85 2.54
N TRP A 25 -4.79 -2.39 2.75
CA TRP A 25 -4.37 -1.75 3.98
C TRP A 25 -5.14 -0.46 4.25
N LEU A 26 -5.29 0.43 3.25
CA LEU A 26 -6.06 1.66 3.39
C LEU A 26 -7.52 1.37 3.73
N LYS A 27 -8.14 0.39 3.05
CA LYS A 27 -9.52 -0.01 3.33
C LYS A 27 -9.66 -0.45 4.80
N LEU A 28 -8.79 -1.35 5.27
CA LEU A 28 -8.80 -1.83 6.66
C LEU A 28 -8.66 -0.68 7.67
N LYS A 29 -7.74 0.25 7.42
CA LYS A 29 -7.43 1.36 8.34
C LYS A 29 -8.51 2.44 8.38
N ILE A 30 -9.20 2.68 7.26
CA ILE A 30 -10.24 3.72 7.17
C ILE A 30 -11.60 3.20 7.63
N GLU A 31 -11.93 1.94 7.34
CA GLU A 31 -13.23 1.36 7.69
C GLU A 31 -13.32 0.89 9.15
N SER A 32 -12.18 0.66 9.82
CA SER A 32 -12.16 0.26 11.23
C SER A 32 -12.16 1.49 12.16
N PRO A 33 -12.76 1.42 13.37
CA PRO A 33 -12.63 2.48 14.36
C PRO A 33 -11.15 2.79 14.65
N ALA A 34 -10.76 4.07 14.58
CA ALA A 34 -9.37 4.46 14.80
C ALA A 34 -8.92 4.24 16.25
N LYS A 35 -7.87 3.43 16.44
CA LYS A 35 -7.23 3.19 17.74
C LYS A 35 -5.89 3.91 17.82
N THR A 36 -5.16 3.95 16.71
CA THR A 36 -3.81 4.51 16.60
C THR A 36 -3.81 5.92 15.99
N ASN A 37 -2.71 6.65 16.20
CA ASN A 37 -2.51 7.96 15.55
C ASN A 37 -2.46 7.84 14.02
N VAL A 38 -1.91 6.73 13.50
CA VAL A 38 -1.87 6.47 12.05
C VAL A 38 -3.28 6.39 11.49
N GLU A 39 -4.15 5.59 12.12
CA GLU A 39 -5.56 5.46 11.69
C GLU A 39 -6.31 6.79 11.78
N ARG A 40 -6.11 7.57 12.85
CA ARG A 40 -6.73 8.90 12.97
C ARG A 40 -6.30 9.84 11.85
N ILE A 41 -5.01 9.85 11.49
CA ILE A 41 -4.52 10.69 10.38
C ILE A 41 -5.10 10.20 9.05
N LEU A 42 -5.06 8.89 8.78
CA LEU A 42 -5.62 8.33 7.54
C LEU A 42 -7.10 8.65 7.40
N GLN A 43 -7.90 8.46 8.45
CA GLN A 43 -9.33 8.77 8.45
C GLN A 43 -9.61 10.28 8.34
N LYS A 44 -8.73 11.12 8.88
CA LYS A 44 -8.84 12.58 8.75
C LYS A 44 -8.51 13.06 7.33
N GLU A 45 -7.49 12.49 6.70
CA GLU A 45 -6.93 12.98 5.43
C GLU A 45 -7.47 12.26 4.19
N ILE A 46 -8.01 11.04 4.33
CA ILE A 46 -8.45 10.19 3.21
C ILE A 46 -9.92 9.81 3.41
N TYR A 47 -10.67 9.82 2.31
CA TYR A 47 -12.07 9.39 2.22
C TYR A 47 -12.19 8.19 1.27
N ILE A 48 -13.12 7.27 1.57
CA ILE A 48 -13.52 6.19 0.65
C ILE A 48 -14.90 6.53 0.09
N ALA A 49 -14.95 6.89 -1.19
CA ALA A 49 -16.20 7.05 -1.93
C ALA A 49 -16.64 5.69 -2.47
N LYS A 50 -17.86 5.24 -2.17
CA LYS A 50 -18.41 3.96 -2.66
C LYS A 50 -19.62 4.21 -3.56
N ASN A 51 -19.71 3.49 -4.68
CA ASN A 51 -20.90 3.49 -5.52
C ASN A 51 -21.84 2.31 -5.16
N LYS A 52 -23.06 2.33 -5.72
CA LYS A 52 -24.07 1.28 -5.49
C LYS A 52 -23.63 -0.11 -5.95
N ALA A 53 -22.69 -0.21 -6.88
CA ALA A 53 -22.14 -1.46 -7.39
C ALA A 53 -20.98 -2.00 -6.55
N GLY A 54 -20.67 -1.38 -5.40
CA GLY A 54 -19.59 -1.81 -4.51
C GLY A 54 -18.19 -1.42 -4.97
N ASN A 55 -18.07 -0.66 -6.06
CA ASN A 55 -16.80 -0.04 -6.45
C ASN A 55 -16.50 1.13 -5.52
N PHE A 56 -15.24 1.40 -5.26
CA PHE A 56 -14.84 2.52 -4.44
C PHE A 56 -13.53 3.15 -4.88
N LEU A 57 -13.35 4.39 -4.43
CA LEU A 57 -12.28 5.30 -4.78
C LEU A 57 -11.75 5.91 -3.49
N PHE A 58 -10.42 6.01 -3.37
CA PHE A 58 -9.79 6.79 -2.30
C PHE A 58 -9.60 8.24 -2.74
N ILE A 59 -10.02 9.18 -1.90
CA ILE A 59 -9.94 10.61 -2.16
C ILE A 59 -9.14 11.28 -1.03
N GLY A 60 -8.09 12.01 -1.38
CA GLY A 60 -7.41 12.90 -0.44
C GLY A 60 -8.27 14.13 -0.15
N LYS A 61 -8.71 14.28 1.11
CA LYS A 61 -9.61 15.34 1.58
C LYS A 61 -8.97 16.73 1.57
N SER A 62 -7.64 16.79 1.58
CA SER A 62 -6.85 18.02 1.65
C SER A 62 -5.63 17.95 0.73
N PRO A 63 -4.89 19.05 0.51
CA PRO A 63 -3.60 19.02 -0.17
C PRO A 63 -2.59 18.06 0.48
N SER A 64 -2.54 18.00 1.82
CA SER A 64 -1.68 17.04 2.53
C SER A 64 -2.15 15.61 2.34
N GLY A 65 -3.47 15.36 2.35
CA GLY A 65 -4.04 14.04 2.09
C GLY A 65 -3.73 13.53 0.69
N ARG A 66 -3.77 14.40 -0.32
CA ARG A 66 -3.37 14.04 -1.70
C ARG A 66 -1.88 13.66 -1.77
N LYS A 67 -1.01 14.49 -1.17
CA LYS A 67 0.44 14.18 -1.07
C LYS A 67 0.71 12.89 -0.30
N LEU A 68 -0.07 12.61 0.76
CA LEU A 68 0.02 11.37 1.52
C LEU A 68 -0.31 10.16 0.65
N MET A 69 -1.41 10.20 -0.12
CA MET A 69 -1.76 9.10 -1.03
C MET A 69 -0.70 8.89 -2.11
N GLU A 70 -0.20 9.96 -2.71
CA GLU A 70 0.89 9.90 -3.70
C GLU A 70 2.15 9.28 -3.10
N SER A 71 2.52 9.69 -1.88
CA SER A 71 3.69 9.15 -1.17
C SER A 71 3.52 7.66 -0.86
N LEU A 72 2.34 7.24 -0.41
CA LEU A 72 2.03 5.83 -0.14
C LEU A 72 2.06 4.99 -1.42
N TYR A 73 1.54 5.52 -2.53
CA TYR A 73 1.57 4.86 -3.83
C TYR A 73 3.00 4.70 -4.36
N ASN A 74 3.78 5.77 -4.35
CA ASN A 74 5.18 5.74 -4.77
C ASN A 74 6.02 4.80 -3.88
N PHE A 75 5.74 4.78 -2.57
CA PHE A 75 6.37 3.83 -1.67
C PHE A 75 6.03 2.37 -2.01
N ALA A 76 4.76 2.07 -2.30
CA ALA A 76 4.35 0.73 -2.72
C ALA A 76 5.05 0.29 -4.03
N LEU A 77 5.18 1.18 -5.01
CA LEU A 77 5.92 0.91 -6.25
C LEU A 77 7.40 0.64 -5.97
N SER A 78 8.04 1.48 -5.15
CA SER A 78 9.44 1.32 -4.77
C SER A 78 9.69 0.02 -4.02
N PHE A 79 8.77 -0.38 -3.13
CA PHE A 79 8.85 -1.66 -2.41
C PHE A 79 8.80 -2.84 -3.37
N GLU A 80 7.90 -2.83 -4.36
CA GLU A 80 7.82 -3.90 -5.36
C GLU A 80 9.10 -3.98 -6.20
N GLN A 81 9.66 -2.84 -6.61
CA GLN A 81 10.94 -2.79 -7.32
C GLN A 81 12.07 -3.39 -6.49
N GLN A 82 12.13 -3.09 -5.19
CA GLN A 82 13.12 -3.65 -4.28
C GLN A 82 12.94 -5.16 -4.11
N LYS A 83 11.69 -5.63 -3.97
CA LYS A 83 11.37 -7.07 -3.92
C LYS A 83 11.83 -7.78 -5.20
N MET A 84 11.53 -7.23 -6.36
CA MET A 84 11.96 -7.77 -7.65
C MET A 84 13.49 -7.79 -7.77
N ALA A 85 14.17 -6.70 -7.38
CA ALA A 85 15.63 -6.64 -7.41
C ALA A 85 16.25 -7.73 -6.50
N ARG A 86 15.73 -7.91 -5.29
CA ARG A 86 16.15 -9.02 -4.39
C ARG A 86 15.94 -10.38 -5.04
N TRP A 87 14.81 -10.60 -5.69
CA TRP A 87 14.52 -11.85 -6.38
C TRP A 87 15.51 -12.12 -7.52
N ILE A 88 15.76 -11.14 -8.39
CA ILE A 88 16.71 -11.24 -9.52
C ILE A 88 18.12 -11.56 -9.01
N HIS A 89 18.59 -10.83 -7.98
CA HIS A 89 19.93 -11.04 -7.42
C HIS A 89 20.13 -12.44 -6.83
N ASN A 90 19.04 -13.11 -6.44
CA ASN A 90 19.08 -14.47 -5.92
C ASN A 90 18.97 -15.55 -7.00
N GLN A 91 18.69 -15.20 -8.26
CA GLN A 91 18.64 -16.15 -9.37
C GLN A 91 20.04 -16.41 -9.96
N LYS A 92 20.29 -17.65 -10.37
CA LYS A 92 21.45 -18.05 -11.17
C LYS A 92 21.07 -18.15 -12.64
N ALA A 93 22.04 -18.03 -13.54
CA ALA A 93 21.81 -18.12 -14.99
C ALA A 93 21.14 -19.43 -15.43
N ASN A 94 21.34 -20.53 -14.70
CA ASN A 94 20.70 -21.81 -14.98
C ASN A 94 19.20 -21.84 -14.61
N ASP A 95 18.76 -20.98 -13.69
CA ASP A 95 17.35 -20.94 -13.24
C ASP A 95 16.42 -20.42 -14.35
N PHE A 96 16.97 -19.72 -15.36
CA PHE A 96 16.25 -19.20 -16.52
C PHE A 96 16.16 -20.17 -17.71
N LYS A 97 16.84 -21.33 -17.66
CA LYS A 97 16.90 -22.26 -18.81
C LYS A 97 15.64 -23.12 -18.97
N ASN A 98 14.78 -23.17 -17.95
CA ASN A 98 13.54 -23.95 -17.93
C ASN A 98 12.29 -23.07 -17.80
N CYS A 99 12.41 -21.77 -18.08
CA CYS A 99 11.28 -20.83 -18.09
C CYS A 99 10.53 -20.85 -19.42
#